data_AF-A0A1S6IMF8-F1
#
_entry.id   AF-A0A1S6IMF8-F1
#
_cell.length_a   1.000
_cell.length_b   1.000
_cell.length_c   1.000
_cell.angle_alpha   90.00
_cell.angle_beta   90.00
_cell.angle_gamma   90.00
#
_symmetry.space_group_name_H-M   'P 1'
#
loop_
_entity.id
_entity.type
_entity.pdbx_description
1 polymer ?
#
loop_
_entity_poly.entity_id
_entity_poly.type
_entity_poly.pdbx_seq_one_letter_code
_entity_poly.pdbx_strand_id
1 'polypeptide(L)'
;MYTNAFMGMEFMEEGNIVVQHFLYSDYLAEEYVFESAREATHFYMACIGFCEKIVDFPPTIQERQFRKFILDEFGYMNYQVNIY
;
A
#
# COMPACT_ATOMS: atom_id res chain seq x y z
N MET A 1 -12.31 -10.91 15.02
CA MET A 1 -12.31 -10.81 13.55
C MET A 1 -11.85 -9.40 13.23
N TYR A 2 -10.74 -9.22 12.51
CA TYR A 2 -10.27 -7.88 12.16
C TYR A 2 -11.31 -7.21 11.27
N THR A 3 -11.61 -5.94 11.53
CA THR A 3 -12.53 -5.12 10.72
C THR A 3 -11.80 -4.35 9.62
N ASN A 4 -10.46 -4.44 9.59
CA ASN A 4 -9.59 -3.79 8.62
C ASN A 4 -8.63 -4.83 8.01
N ALA A 5 -8.34 -4.70 6.73
CA ALA A 5 -7.34 -5.51 6.02
C ALA A 5 -5.91 -5.04 6.27
N PHE A 6 -5.72 -3.80 6.72
CA PHE A 6 -4.42 -3.16 6.86
C PHE A 6 -4.08 -2.91 8.33
N MET A 7 -2.83 -3.16 8.71
CA MET A 7 -2.29 -2.82 10.03
C MET A 7 -1.80 -1.36 10.06
N GLY A 8 -1.20 -0.91 8.97
CA GLY A 8 -0.60 0.42 8.87
C GLY A 8 0.32 0.53 7.66
N MET A 9 0.80 1.74 7.40
CA MET A 9 1.74 2.03 6.34
C MET A 9 2.90 2.85 6.90
N GLU A 10 4.12 2.54 6.48
CA GLU A 10 5.33 3.26 6.87
C GLU A 10 5.98 3.90 5.64
N PHE A 11 6.59 5.07 5.82
CA PHE A 11 7.35 5.75 4.80
C PHE A 11 8.78 5.99 5.29
N MET A 12 9.75 5.43 4.58
CA MET A 12 11.17 5.60 4.86
C MET A 12 11.75 6.52 3.78
N GLU A 13 11.89 7.81 4.13
CA GLU A 13 12.46 8.83 3.24
C GLU A 13 13.89 8.47 2.81
N GLU A 14 14.68 7.96 3.75
CA GLU A 14 16.01 7.42 3.47
C GLU A 14 15.87 6.04 2.78
N GLY A 15 15.74 6.07 1.46
CA GLY A 15 15.63 4.87 0.62
C GLY A 15 14.48 4.91 -0.39
N ASN A 16 13.60 5.91 -0.31
CA ASN A 16 12.41 6.02 -1.16
C ASN A 16 11.50 4.78 -1.03
N ILE A 17 11.27 4.32 0.20
CA ILE A 17 10.56 3.06 0.48
C ILE A 17 9.23 3.34 1.15
N VAL A 18 8.18 2.64 0.70
CA VAL A 18 6.87 2.60 1.35
C VAL A 18 6.55 1.16 1.73
N VAL A 19 6.16 0.92 2.99
CA VAL A 19 5.81 -0.42 3.47
C VAL A 19 4.35 -0.46 3.85
N GLN A 20 3.57 -1.36 3.25
CA GLN A 20 2.18 -1.64 3.63
C GLN A 20 2.12 -2.93 4.44
N HIS A 21 1.62 -2.85 5.67
CA HIS A 21 1.41 -4.01 6.54
C HIS A 21 -0.03 -4.49 6.47
N PHE A 22 -0.24 -5.80 6.36
CA PHE A 22 -1.55 -6.40 6.19
C PHE A 22 -1.94 -7.22 7.44
N LEU A 23 -3.23 -7.20 7.77
CA LEU A 23 -3.86 -8.06 8.80
C LEU A 23 -4.63 -9.22 8.17
N TYR A 24 -5.03 -9.05 6.91
CA TYR A 24 -5.92 -9.95 6.19
C TYR A 24 -5.38 -10.17 4.76
N SER A 25 -4.11 -10.54 4.63
CA SER A 25 -3.50 -10.93 3.36
C SER A 25 -2.70 -12.22 3.57
N ASP A 26 -2.35 -12.90 2.47
CA ASP A 26 -1.48 -14.09 2.51
C ASP A 26 -0.04 -13.74 2.94
N TYR A 27 0.30 -12.45 2.89
CA TYR A 27 1.61 -11.89 3.23
C TYR A 27 1.47 -10.92 4.40
N LEU A 28 2.53 -10.77 5.20
CA LEU A 28 2.57 -9.87 6.36
C LEU A 28 2.79 -8.42 5.93
N ALA A 29 3.61 -8.19 4.91
CA ALA A 29 3.94 -6.86 4.44
C ALA A 29 4.38 -6.85 2.98
N GLU A 30 4.24 -5.68 2.36
CA GLU A 30 4.81 -5.37 1.06
C GLU A 30 5.60 -4.08 1.10
N GLU A 31 6.81 -4.14 0.59
CA GLU A 31 7.74 -3.02 0.49
C GLU A 31 7.85 -2.59 -0.96
N TYR A 32 7.57 -1.31 -1.20
CA TYR A 32 7.60 -0.65 -2.50
C TYR A 32 8.80 0.29 -2.53
N VAL A 33 9.80 -0.03 -3.36
CA VAL A 33 11.06 0.71 -3.48
C VAL A 33 11.07 1.52 -4.76
N PHE A 34 11.14 2.85 -4.64
CA PHE A 34 11.04 3.78 -5.77
C PHE A 34 12.41 4.36 -6.17
N GLU A 35 12.53 4.80 -7.41
CA GLU A 35 13.75 5.49 -7.89
C GLU A 35 13.93 6.87 -7.26
N SER A 36 12.83 7.55 -6.94
CA SER A 36 12.87 8.91 -6.40
C SER A 36 11.98 9.09 -5.15
N ALA A 37 12.44 9.96 -4.25
CA ALA A 37 11.68 10.36 -3.07
C ALA A 37 10.33 10.98 -3.44
N ARG A 38 10.28 11.69 -4.58
CA ARG A 38 9.05 12.31 -5.08
C ARG A 38 7.98 11.26 -5.41
N GLU A 39 8.36 10.17 -6.06
CA GLU A 39 7.44 9.09 -6.41
C GLU A 39 6.98 8.34 -5.14
N ALA A 40 7.92 8.02 -4.24
CA ALA A 40 7.60 7.37 -2.99
C ALA A 40 6.62 8.20 -2.14
N THR A 41 6.85 9.51 -2.01
CA THR A 41 5.94 10.42 -1.30
C THR A 41 4.57 10.48 -1.98
N HIS A 42 4.53 10.57 -3.31
CA HIS A 42 3.27 10.61 -4.05
C HIS A 42 2.47 9.32 -3.85
N PHE A 43 3.13 8.17 -3.95
CA PHE A 43 2.55 6.85 -3.69
C PHE A 43 2.01 6.74 -2.26
N TYR A 44 2.83 7.07 -1.26
CA TYR A 44 2.46 7.01 0.16
C TYR A 44 1.21 7.84 0.46
N MET A 45 1.20 9.10 0.05
CA MET A 45 0.08 10.01 0.28
C MET A 45 -1.21 9.51 -0.39
N ALA A 46 -1.10 8.99 -1.60
CA ALA A 46 -2.24 8.45 -2.32
C ALA A 46 -2.79 7.18 -1.66
N CYS A 47 -1.91 6.29 -1.17
CA CYS A 47 -2.31 5.07 -0.47
C CYS A 47 -3.00 5.36 0.86
N ILE A 48 -2.49 6.30 1.68
CA ILE A 48 -3.17 6.71 2.92
C ILE A 48 -4.59 7.18 2.62
N GLY A 49 -4.72 8.13 1.67
CA GLY A 49 -6.02 8.67 1.31
C GLY A 49 -6.96 7.64 0.70
N PHE A 50 -6.44 6.59 0.05
CA PHE A 50 -7.25 5.50 -0.46
C PHE A 50 -7.72 4.55 0.65
N CYS A 51 -6.83 4.17 1.57
CA CYS A 51 -7.15 3.31 2.71
C CYS A 51 -8.28 3.90 3.58
N GLU A 52 -8.30 5.22 3.79
CA GLU A 52 -9.39 5.90 4.49
C GLU A 52 -10.73 5.78 3.77
N LYS A 53 -10.75 5.81 2.43
CA LYS A 53 -11.99 5.70 1.63
C LYS A 53 -12.60 4.31 1.66
N ILE A 54 -11.80 3.28 1.98
CA ILE A 54 -12.24 1.89 1.96
C ILE A 54 -12.47 1.31 3.36
N VAL A 55 -12.23 2.07 4.44
CA VAL A 55 -12.27 1.57 5.82
C VAL A 55 -13.61 0.93 6.22
N ASP A 56 -14.71 1.36 5.62
CA ASP A 56 -16.07 0.86 5.91
C ASP A 56 -16.41 -0.44 5.18
N PHE A 57 -15.58 -0.89 4.23
CA PHE A 57 -15.80 -2.16 3.53
C PHE A 57 -15.32 -3.35 4.37
N PRO A 58 -15.83 -4.57 4.14
CA PRO A 58 -15.24 -5.79 4.68
C PRO A 58 -13.75 -5.95 4.28
N PRO A 59 -12.91 -6.58 5.13
CA PRO A 59 -11.46 -6.74 4.84
C PRO A 59 -11.14 -7.34 3.48
N THR A 60 -11.87 -8.38 3.04
CA THR A 60 -11.70 -8.99 1.71
C THR A 60 -11.92 -8.01 0.56
N ILE A 61 -12.85 -7.05 0.74
CA ILE A 61 -13.14 -6.03 -0.25
C ILE A 61 -12.08 -4.93 -0.18
N GLN A 62 -11.65 -4.54 1.03
CA GLN A 62 -10.59 -3.56 1.22
C GLN A 62 -9.31 -3.96 0.50
N GLU A 63 -8.80 -5.17 0.74
CA GLU A 63 -7.60 -5.68 0.09
C GLU A 63 -7.76 -5.68 -1.43
N ARG A 64 -8.85 -6.25 -1.95
CA ARG A 64 -9.10 -6.30 -3.40
C ARG A 64 -9.14 -4.91 -4.04
N GLN A 65 -9.76 -3.93 -3.39
CA GLN A 65 -9.82 -2.55 -3.89
C GLN A 65 -8.45 -1.89 -3.85
N PHE A 66 -7.66 -2.13 -2.79
CA PHE A 66 -6.30 -1.61 -2.70
C PHE A 66 -5.41 -2.16 -3.83
N ARG A 67 -5.44 -3.47 -4.07
CA ARG A 67 -4.70 -4.09 -5.20
C ARG A 67 -5.08 -3.48 -6.54
N LYS A 68 -6.38 -3.28 -6.77
CA LYS A 68 -6.89 -2.65 -7.97
C LYS A 68 -6.39 -1.20 -8.10
N PHE A 69 -6.45 -0.43 -7.03
CA PHE A 69 -5.95 0.94 -6.98
C PHE A 69 -4.46 1.03 -7.32
N ILE A 70 -3.62 0.15 -6.73
CA ILE A 70 -2.19 0.11 -7.04
C ILE A 70 -1.96 -0.18 -8.53
N LEU A 71 -2.67 -1.15 -9.10
CA LEU A 71 -2.54 -1.47 -10.52
C LEU A 71 -3.00 -0.31 -11.43
N ASP A 72 -4.15 0.29 -11.12
CA ASP A 72 -4.77 1.32 -11.96
C ASP A 72 -3.99 2.65 -11.90
N GLU A 73 -3.55 3.08 -10.71
CA GLU A 73 -2.94 4.41 -10.50
C GLU A 73 -1.40 4.39 -10.50
N PHE A 74 -0.79 3.24 -10.23
CA PHE A 74 0.67 3.11 -10.09
C PHE A 74 1.27 2.00 -10.96
N GLY A 75 0.49 1.21 -11.70
CA GLY A 75 1.01 0.12 -12.53
C GLY A 75 2.00 0.54 -13.64
N TYR A 76 2.07 1.84 -13.95
CA TYR A 76 3.02 2.41 -14.91
C TYR A 76 4.30 2.98 -14.28
N MET A 77 4.39 3.06 -12.95
CA MET A 77 5.59 3.56 -12.27
C MET A 77 6.66 2.47 -12.18
N ASN A 78 7.93 2.89 -12.19
CA ASN A 78 9.05 2.00 -11.94
C ASN A 78 9.30 1.91 -10.43
N TYR A 79 8.88 0.81 -9.82
CA TYR A 79 9.24 0.44 -8.45
C TYR A 79 9.47 -1.07 -8.35
N GLN A 80 10.28 -1.46 -7.39
CA GLN A 80 10.43 -2.87 -7.00
C GLN A 80 9.47 -3.18 -5.85
N VAL A 81 8.88 -4.38 -5.86
CA VAL A 81 8.05 -4.89 -4.75
C VAL A 81 8.74 -6.07 -4.10
N ASN A 82 8.98 -5.98 -2.79
CA ASN A 82 9.42 -7.10 -1.95
C ASN A 82 8.25 -7.54 -1.06
N ILE A 83 7.94 -8.84 -1.06
CA ILE A 83 6.81 -9.43 -0.34
C ILE A 83 7.35 -10.25 0.83
N TYR A 84 6.80 -10.05 2.03
CA TYR A 84 7.21 -10.68 3.28
C TYR A 84 6.10 -11.47 3.95
#